data_AF-A0A445D2Z0-F1
#
_entry.id   AF-A0A445D2Z0-F1
#
_cell.length_a   1.000
_cell.length_b   1.000
_cell.length_c   1.000
_cell.angle_alpha   90.00
_cell.angle_beta   90.00
_cell.angle_gamma   90.00
#
_symmetry.space_group_name_H-M   'P 1'
#
loop_
_entity.id
_entity.type
_entity.pdbx_description
1 polymer ?
#
loop_
_entity_poly.entity_id
_entity_poly.type
_entity_poly.pdbx_seq_one_letter_code
_entity_poly.pdbx_strand_id
1 'polypeptide(L)'
;MSWQTYVDEHLMCDIDGSGQHLTAAAIIGHDGSIWAQSSSFPQIKPQEVTDIMKDFDEPGHLAPTGLHIAGVKYMVIQGEPGAVIRGKKGSGGITIKKTGQALVFGVYEEPVTPGQCNMVVERLGDYLVDQGLKKKKTLPTSRERENKMSWQTYVDDHLLCEIEGNHLSSAAILGQDGSVWAQSSNFPQFKPEEITAIMNDFAEPGSLAPTGLYLGGTKYMVIQGEPGAVIRGKKGPGGVTIKKTNQALIIGIYDEPMTPGQCNMIVERLGDYLIDTGL
;
A
#
# COMPACT_ATOMS: atom_id res chain seq x y z
N MET A 1 -2.09 15.86 -11.92
CA MET A 1 -1.18 15.21 -12.89
C MET A 1 -2.00 14.70 -14.06
N SER A 2 -1.43 14.71 -15.26
CA SER A 2 -2.10 14.18 -16.46
C SER A 2 -2.01 12.65 -16.48
N TRP A 3 -2.95 11.96 -17.13
CA TRP A 3 -2.87 10.51 -17.30
C TRP A 3 -1.61 10.07 -18.06
N GLN A 4 -1.14 10.91 -18.98
CA GLN A 4 0.07 10.64 -19.77
C GLN A 4 1.33 10.57 -18.90
N THR A 5 1.40 11.39 -17.84
CA THR A 5 2.51 11.35 -16.87
C THR A 5 2.68 9.96 -16.24
N TYR A 6 1.58 9.24 -15.96
CA TYR A 6 1.67 7.89 -15.42
C TYR A 6 2.23 6.88 -16.44
N VAL A 7 1.91 7.05 -17.72
CA VAL A 7 2.48 6.21 -18.76
C VAL A 7 3.98 6.50 -18.91
N ASP A 8 4.34 7.78 -19.07
CA ASP A 8 5.71 8.18 -19.39
C ASP A 8 6.67 7.96 -18.21
N GLU A 9 6.26 8.30 -16.99
CA GLU A 9 7.15 8.28 -15.82
C GLU A 9 7.05 7.00 -14.97
N HIS A 10 6.00 6.17 -15.15
CA HIS A 10 5.80 4.98 -14.31
C HIS A 10 5.71 3.67 -15.10
N LEU A 11 5.06 3.65 -16.27
CA LEU A 11 4.96 2.41 -17.06
C LEU A 11 6.11 2.24 -18.05
N MET A 12 6.56 3.33 -18.67
CA MET A 12 7.62 3.33 -19.69
C MET A 12 8.99 3.69 -19.12
N CYS A 13 9.14 3.75 -17.79
CA CYS A 13 10.42 4.03 -17.16
C CYS A 13 11.33 2.80 -17.15
N ASP A 14 12.61 3.03 -16.83
CA ASP A 14 13.58 1.96 -16.60
C ASP A 14 13.14 1.09 -15.41
N ILE A 15 13.13 -0.23 -15.63
CA ILE A 15 12.78 -1.24 -14.64
C ILE A 15 14.04 -1.56 -13.83
N ASP A 16 14.04 -1.17 -12.56
CA ASP A 16 15.11 -1.45 -11.58
C ASP A 16 16.52 -0.97 -12.00
N GLY A 17 16.61 0.08 -12.83
CA GLY A 17 17.90 0.61 -13.29
C GLY A 17 18.65 -0.32 -14.25
N SER A 18 17.94 -1.27 -14.86
CA SER A 18 18.51 -2.28 -15.78
C SER A 18 18.67 -1.78 -17.22
N GLY A 19 18.20 -0.56 -17.52
CA GLY A 19 18.05 -0.01 -18.86
C GLY A 19 16.89 -0.63 -19.66
N GLN A 20 16.06 -1.47 -19.05
CA GLN A 20 14.95 -2.16 -19.71
C GLN A 20 13.63 -1.46 -19.42
N HIS A 21 12.69 -1.49 -20.36
CA HIS A 21 11.37 -0.87 -20.22
C HIS A 21 10.30 -1.74 -20.87
N LEU A 22 9.03 -1.48 -20.53
CA LEU A 22 7.92 -2.09 -21.26
C LEU A 22 7.97 -1.72 -22.74
N THR A 23 7.56 -2.64 -23.61
CA THR A 23 7.48 -2.41 -25.06
C THR A 23 6.39 -1.39 -25.38
N ALA A 24 5.26 -1.48 -24.68
CA ALA A 24 4.18 -0.52 -24.78
C ALA A 24 3.31 -0.51 -23.52
N ALA A 25 2.62 0.60 -23.26
CA ALA A 25 1.73 0.71 -22.11
C ALA A 25 0.56 1.66 -22.39
N ALA A 26 -0.56 1.47 -21.69
CA ALA A 26 -1.70 2.37 -21.79
C ALA A 26 -2.57 2.36 -20.52
N ILE A 27 -3.34 3.43 -20.35
CA ILE A 27 -4.40 3.55 -19.36
C ILE A 27 -5.70 3.81 -20.13
N ILE A 28 -6.65 2.91 -20.00
CA ILE A 28 -7.90 2.91 -20.78
C ILE A 28 -9.07 2.83 -19.81
N GLY A 29 -10.10 3.67 -19.97
CA GLY A 29 -11.33 3.60 -19.20
C GLY A 29 -12.07 2.27 -19.42
N HIS A 30 -12.95 1.88 -18.48
CA HIS A 30 -13.77 0.66 -18.63
C HIS A 30 -14.72 0.72 -19.83
N ASP A 31 -14.99 1.92 -20.35
CA ASP A 31 -15.75 2.18 -21.58
C ASP A 31 -14.92 2.03 -22.87
N GLY A 32 -13.62 1.75 -22.75
CA GLY A 32 -12.69 1.68 -23.87
C GLY A 32 -12.07 3.00 -24.29
N SER A 33 -12.37 4.11 -23.61
CA SER A 33 -11.76 5.41 -23.88
C SER A 33 -10.29 5.42 -23.50
N ILE A 34 -9.40 5.76 -24.43
CA ILE A 34 -7.95 5.85 -24.17
C ILE A 34 -7.67 7.14 -23.38
N TRP A 35 -7.17 7.01 -22.16
CA TRP A 35 -6.82 8.16 -21.30
C TRP A 35 -5.35 8.55 -21.44
N ALA A 36 -4.48 7.56 -21.67
CA ALA A 36 -3.06 7.74 -21.98
C ALA A 36 -2.50 6.49 -22.63
N GLN A 37 -1.47 6.64 -23.46
CA GLN A 37 -0.78 5.51 -24.10
C GLN A 37 0.65 5.87 -24.52
N SER A 38 1.52 4.87 -24.62
CA SER A 38 2.82 5.02 -25.26
C SER A 38 2.66 5.12 -26.78
N SER A 39 3.64 5.69 -27.47
CA SER A 39 3.64 5.81 -28.93
C SER A 39 3.59 4.45 -29.64
N SER A 40 4.09 3.40 -28.98
CA SER A 40 4.12 2.01 -29.44
C SER A 40 2.87 1.22 -29.10
N PHE A 41 1.90 1.79 -28.36
CA PHE A 41 0.73 1.04 -27.92
C PHE A 41 -0.19 0.71 -29.12
N PRO A 42 -0.59 -0.56 -29.27
CA PRO A 42 -1.41 -0.96 -30.41
C PRO A 42 -2.85 -0.43 -30.29
N GLN A 43 -3.49 -0.21 -31.43
CA GLN A 43 -4.86 0.32 -31.51
C GLN A 43 -5.89 -0.74 -31.11
N ILE A 44 -6.27 -0.73 -29.84
CA ILE A 44 -7.27 -1.64 -29.28
C ILE A 44 -8.67 -1.30 -29.78
N LYS A 45 -9.51 -2.32 -29.98
CA LYS A 45 -10.92 -2.16 -30.37
C LYS A 45 -11.83 -2.13 -29.14
N PRO A 46 -12.96 -1.41 -29.17
CA PRO A 46 -13.93 -1.39 -28.07
C PRO A 46 -14.43 -2.79 -27.66
N GLN A 47 -14.57 -3.71 -28.63
CA GLN A 47 -14.95 -5.09 -28.34
C GLN A 47 -13.90 -5.82 -27.51
N GLU A 48 -12.61 -5.59 -27.76
CA GLU A 48 -11.52 -6.22 -27.01
C GLU A 48 -11.54 -5.77 -25.54
N VAL A 49 -11.81 -4.48 -25.29
CA VAL A 49 -12.02 -3.96 -23.92
C VAL A 49 -13.25 -4.57 -23.27
N THR A 50 -14.33 -4.74 -24.03
CA THR A 50 -15.57 -5.38 -23.54
C THR A 50 -15.32 -6.82 -23.11
N ASP A 51 -14.58 -7.59 -23.91
CA ASP A 51 -14.25 -8.99 -23.61
C ASP A 51 -13.32 -9.10 -22.38
N ILE A 52 -12.36 -8.17 -22.23
CA ILE A 52 -11.51 -8.04 -21.04
C ILE A 52 -12.34 -7.75 -19.79
N MET A 53 -13.26 -6.78 -19.87
CA MET A 53 -14.14 -6.45 -18.75
C MET A 53 -15.02 -7.63 -18.36
N LYS A 54 -15.51 -8.37 -19.35
CA LYS A 54 -16.29 -9.58 -19.11
C LYS A 54 -15.47 -10.67 -18.43
N ASP A 55 -14.19 -10.84 -18.75
CA ASP A 55 -13.32 -11.80 -18.04
C ASP A 55 -13.02 -11.39 -16.60
N PHE A 56 -12.96 -10.09 -16.30
CA PHE A 56 -12.88 -9.63 -14.92
C PHE A 56 -14.16 -9.93 -14.11
N ASP A 57 -15.33 -9.89 -14.75
CA ASP A 57 -16.61 -10.18 -14.09
C ASP A 57 -16.91 -11.70 -14.06
N GLU A 58 -16.45 -12.44 -15.07
CA GLU A 58 -16.58 -13.89 -15.24
C GLU A 58 -15.19 -14.52 -15.50
N PRO A 59 -14.38 -14.78 -14.45
CA PRO A 59 -13.01 -15.31 -14.62
C PRO A 59 -12.97 -16.58 -15.47
N GLY A 60 -12.18 -16.53 -16.56
CA GLY A 60 -12.04 -17.63 -17.52
C GLY A 60 -12.85 -17.45 -18.79
N HIS A 61 -13.61 -16.35 -18.94
CA HIS A 61 -14.30 -15.99 -20.17
C HIS A 61 -13.38 -15.98 -21.41
N LEU A 62 -12.17 -15.46 -21.26
CA LEU A 62 -11.18 -15.38 -22.33
C LEU A 62 -10.37 -16.66 -22.53
N ALA A 63 -10.47 -17.65 -21.65
CA ALA A 63 -9.66 -18.87 -21.76
C ALA A 63 -9.91 -19.66 -23.09
N PRO A 64 -11.16 -19.81 -23.58
CA PRO A 64 -11.42 -20.54 -24.83
C PRO A 64 -11.02 -19.77 -26.09
N THR A 65 -11.20 -18.44 -26.09
CA THR A 65 -11.00 -17.58 -27.28
C THR A 65 -9.60 -17.00 -27.35
N GLY A 66 -8.98 -16.74 -26.20
CA GLY A 66 -7.73 -16.00 -26.01
C GLY A 66 -7.96 -14.50 -25.83
N LEU A 67 -7.01 -13.84 -25.16
CA LEU A 67 -6.99 -12.39 -24.99
C LEU A 67 -6.54 -11.74 -26.31
N HIS A 68 -7.37 -10.88 -26.90
CA HIS A 68 -7.04 -10.18 -28.15
C HIS A 68 -6.77 -8.69 -27.89
N ILE A 69 -5.66 -8.19 -28.43
CA ILE A 69 -5.29 -6.77 -28.36
C ILE A 69 -4.87 -6.33 -29.77
N ALA A 70 -5.64 -5.42 -30.37
CA ALA A 70 -5.46 -5.00 -31.76
C ALA A 70 -5.38 -6.17 -32.76
N GLY A 71 -6.18 -7.22 -32.54
CA GLY A 71 -6.18 -8.45 -33.35
C GLY A 71 -5.03 -9.43 -33.06
N VAL A 72 -4.11 -9.10 -32.15
CA VAL A 72 -3.08 -10.03 -31.68
C VAL A 72 -3.63 -10.91 -30.57
N LYS A 73 -3.61 -12.23 -30.77
CA LYS A 73 -4.03 -13.21 -29.76
C LYS A 73 -2.90 -13.56 -28.79
N TYR A 74 -3.19 -13.45 -27.50
CA TYR A 74 -2.38 -13.90 -26.37
C TYR A 74 -3.06 -15.11 -25.72
N MET A 75 -2.27 -16.09 -25.29
CA MET A 75 -2.76 -17.18 -24.44
C MET A 75 -2.95 -16.64 -23.03
N VAL A 76 -4.15 -16.78 -22.48
CA VAL A 76 -4.44 -16.39 -21.09
C VAL A 76 -3.66 -17.33 -20.16
N ILE A 77 -2.91 -16.75 -19.23
CA ILE A 77 -2.20 -17.47 -18.17
C ILE A 77 -2.75 -17.06 -16.80
N GLN A 78 -2.26 -17.71 -15.73
CA GLN A 78 -2.75 -17.46 -14.37
C GLN A 78 -2.61 -15.97 -13.98
N GLY A 79 -3.76 -15.31 -13.82
CA GLY A 79 -3.92 -13.95 -13.31
C GLY A 79 -4.44 -13.94 -11.87
N GLU A 80 -5.03 -12.82 -11.48
CA GLU A 80 -5.78 -12.67 -10.23
C GLU A 80 -7.25 -12.42 -10.58
N PRO A 81 -8.19 -13.32 -10.19
CA PRO A 81 -9.60 -13.16 -10.51
C PRO A 81 -10.14 -11.78 -10.12
N GLY A 82 -10.75 -11.09 -11.08
CA GLY A 82 -11.32 -9.75 -10.87
C GLY A 82 -10.32 -8.60 -10.75
N ALA A 83 -9.00 -8.86 -10.73
CA ALA A 83 -7.97 -7.85 -10.53
C ALA A 83 -6.93 -7.80 -11.65
N VAL A 84 -6.37 -8.95 -12.05
CA VAL A 84 -5.27 -9.03 -13.03
C VAL A 84 -5.55 -10.08 -14.09
N ILE A 85 -5.43 -9.70 -15.36
CA ILE A 85 -5.40 -10.63 -16.49
C ILE A 85 -4.00 -10.62 -17.07
N ARG A 86 -3.47 -11.81 -17.36
CA ARG A 86 -2.15 -12.00 -17.95
C ARG A 86 -2.26 -12.80 -19.24
N GLY A 87 -1.56 -12.34 -20.27
CA GLY A 87 -1.51 -12.98 -21.57
C GLY A 87 -0.07 -13.23 -22.01
N LYS A 88 0.20 -14.38 -22.64
CA LYS A 88 1.51 -14.72 -23.18
C LYS A 88 1.46 -14.92 -24.69
N LYS A 89 2.47 -14.43 -25.41
CA LYS A 89 2.66 -14.65 -26.85
C LYS A 89 4.15 -14.80 -27.16
N GLY A 90 4.58 -16.03 -27.42
CA GLY A 90 6.00 -16.33 -27.65
C GLY A 90 6.85 -15.96 -26.43
N SER A 91 7.90 -15.17 -26.65
CA SER A 91 8.79 -14.61 -25.62
C SER A 91 8.20 -13.39 -24.89
N GLY A 92 7.21 -12.73 -25.49
CA GLY A 92 6.54 -11.57 -24.90
C GLY A 92 5.20 -11.89 -24.23
N GLY A 93 4.56 -10.84 -23.74
CA GLY A 93 3.27 -10.96 -23.09
C GLY A 93 2.65 -9.61 -22.76
N ILE A 94 1.54 -9.68 -22.04
CA ILE A 94 0.77 -8.53 -21.61
C ILE A 94 0.22 -8.78 -20.21
N THR A 95 0.25 -7.72 -19.39
CA THR A 95 -0.40 -7.69 -18.08
C THR A 95 -1.42 -6.55 -18.07
N ILE A 96 -2.62 -6.86 -17.59
CA ILE A 96 -3.74 -5.91 -17.50
C ILE A 96 -4.23 -5.89 -16.06
N LYS A 97 -4.11 -4.75 -15.39
CA LYS A 97 -4.61 -4.54 -14.02
C LYS A 97 -5.90 -3.72 -14.07
N LYS A 98 -6.98 -4.25 -13.52
CA LYS A 98 -8.25 -3.52 -13.32
C LYS A 98 -8.11 -2.58 -12.13
N THR A 99 -8.52 -1.33 -12.33
CA THR A 99 -8.67 -0.33 -11.27
C THR A 99 -10.15 0.02 -11.09
N GLY A 100 -10.47 0.92 -10.16
CA GLY A 100 -11.86 1.34 -9.93
C GLY A 100 -12.51 2.08 -11.10
N GLN A 101 -11.74 2.58 -12.08
CA GLN A 101 -12.26 3.40 -13.18
C GLN A 101 -11.52 3.22 -14.52
N ALA A 102 -10.40 2.50 -14.53
CA ALA A 102 -9.57 2.26 -15.70
C ALA A 102 -8.95 0.85 -15.69
N LEU A 103 -8.33 0.49 -16.80
CA LEU A 103 -7.48 -0.67 -17.04
C LEU A 103 -6.08 -0.16 -17.31
N VAL A 104 -5.09 -0.69 -16.61
CA VAL A 104 -3.67 -0.40 -16.83
C VAL A 104 -3.08 -1.56 -17.63
N PHE A 105 -2.52 -1.25 -18.80
CA PHE A 105 -1.92 -2.21 -19.71
C PHE A 105 -0.40 -2.05 -19.70
N GLY A 106 0.31 -3.17 -19.65
CA GLY A 106 1.73 -3.25 -19.97
C GLY A 106 2.00 -4.41 -20.91
N VAL A 107 2.66 -4.13 -22.02
CA VAL A 107 3.13 -5.09 -23.01
C VAL A 107 4.64 -5.19 -22.89
N TYR A 108 5.16 -6.42 -22.89
CA TYR A 108 6.59 -6.66 -22.78
C TYR A 108 7.05 -7.68 -23.82
N GLU A 109 8.33 -7.59 -24.14
CA GLU A 109 9.09 -8.56 -24.94
C GLU A 109 10.44 -8.83 -24.24
N GLU A 110 11.15 -9.86 -24.67
CA GLU A 110 12.50 -10.13 -24.16
C GLU A 110 13.43 -8.91 -24.37
N PRO A 111 14.28 -8.59 -23.38
CA PRO A 111 14.64 -9.40 -22.21
C PRO A 111 13.76 -9.16 -20.97
N VAL A 112 12.71 -8.34 -21.06
CA VAL A 112 11.80 -8.09 -19.94
C VAL A 112 11.02 -9.36 -19.62
N THR A 113 11.04 -9.75 -18.35
CA THR A 113 10.35 -10.94 -17.87
C THR A 113 8.87 -10.66 -17.57
N PRO A 114 8.01 -11.69 -17.56
CA PRO A 114 6.62 -11.53 -17.12
C PRO A 114 6.51 -10.93 -15.71
N GLY A 115 7.41 -11.31 -14.79
CA GLY A 115 7.43 -10.80 -13.42
C GLY A 115 7.72 -9.30 -13.36
N GLN A 116 8.65 -8.80 -14.17
CA GLN A 116 8.94 -7.37 -14.27
C GLN A 116 7.74 -6.58 -14.82
N CYS A 117 7.06 -7.10 -15.85
CA CYS A 117 5.86 -6.45 -16.37
C CYS A 117 4.74 -6.41 -15.33
N ASN A 118 4.51 -7.53 -14.63
CA ASN A 118 3.54 -7.61 -13.54
C ASN A 118 3.80 -6.54 -12.49
N MET A 119 5.04 -6.46 -11.99
CA MET A 119 5.43 -5.51 -10.96
C MET A 119 5.12 -4.06 -11.38
N VAL A 120 5.48 -3.65 -12.60
CA VAL A 120 5.26 -2.28 -13.09
C VAL A 120 3.77 -1.95 -13.21
N VAL A 121 3.01 -2.84 -13.87
CA VAL A 121 1.58 -2.63 -14.14
C VAL A 121 0.75 -2.67 -12.87
N GLU A 122 1.01 -3.63 -12.00
CA GLU A 122 0.24 -3.84 -10.77
C GLU A 122 0.54 -2.73 -9.76
N ARG A 123 1.80 -2.30 -9.60
CA ARG A 123 2.17 -1.18 -8.72
C ARG A 123 1.45 0.12 -9.10
N LEU A 124 1.40 0.46 -10.38
CA LEU A 124 0.64 1.64 -10.82
C LEU A 124 -0.87 1.44 -10.64
N GLY A 125 -1.40 0.26 -10.99
CA GLY A 125 -2.83 0.02 -10.85
C GLY A 125 -3.29 0.04 -9.40
N ASP A 126 -2.51 -0.47 -8.45
CA ASP A 126 -2.79 -0.37 -7.03
C ASP A 126 -2.73 1.08 -6.54
N TYR A 127 -1.72 1.85 -6.95
CA TYR A 127 -1.68 3.28 -6.68
C TYR A 127 -2.94 4.01 -7.21
N LEU A 128 -3.40 3.71 -8.42
CA LEU A 128 -4.59 4.34 -9.02
C LEU A 128 -5.89 3.92 -8.34
N VAL A 129 -5.98 2.66 -7.88
CA VAL A 129 -7.07 2.19 -7.02
C VAL A 129 -7.11 3.01 -5.74
N ASP A 130 -5.96 3.19 -5.09
CA ASP A 130 -5.83 3.93 -3.84
C ASP A 130 -6.19 5.41 -4.01
N GLN A 131 -5.79 6.03 -5.12
CA GLN A 131 -6.19 7.41 -5.44
C GLN A 131 -7.69 7.54 -5.74
N GLY A 132 -8.29 6.53 -6.40
CA GLY A 132 -9.73 6.49 -6.70
C GLY A 132 -10.60 6.38 -5.45
N LEU A 133 -10.11 5.72 -4.40
CA LEU A 133 -10.78 5.59 -3.09
C LEU A 133 -10.87 6.92 -2.33
N LYS A 134 -9.95 7.87 -2.56
CA LYS A 134 -9.97 9.20 -1.90
C LYS A 134 -11.10 10.12 -2.37
N LYS A 135 -11.75 9.85 -3.53
CA LYS A 135 -12.78 10.73 -4.11
C LYS A 135 -14.23 10.37 -3.78
N LYS A 136 -14.53 9.17 -3.28
CA LYS A 136 -15.92 8.73 -2.97
C LYS A 136 -16.05 8.32 -1.51
N LYS A 137 -16.25 9.28 -0.60
CA LYS A 137 -16.71 9.01 0.76
C LYS A 137 -18.13 8.42 0.72
N THR A 138 -18.32 7.12 1.02
CA THR A 138 -19.35 6.57 1.95
C THR A 138 -19.33 5.04 2.05
N LEU A 139 -19.19 4.55 3.30
CA LEU A 139 -19.43 3.21 3.90
C LEU A 139 -18.56 2.00 3.46
N PRO A 140 -18.10 1.14 4.41
CA PRO A 140 -16.98 0.23 4.17
C PRO A 140 -17.41 -1.16 3.65
N THR A 141 -16.67 -1.71 2.68
CA THR A 141 -16.82 -3.10 2.20
C THR A 141 -15.47 -3.78 1.91
N SER A 142 -15.37 -5.05 2.34
CA SER A 142 -14.46 -6.17 2.01
C SER A 142 -12.97 -5.95 1.70
N ARG A 143 -12.53 -4.91 0.98
CA ARG A 143 -11.10 -4.68 0.66
C ARG A 143 -10.31 -4.05 1.83
N GLU A 144 -11.02 -3.50 2.83
CA GLU A 144 -10.48 -3.23 4.17
C GLU A 144 -10.04 -4.52 4.90
N ARG A 145 -10.39 -5.72 4.42
CA ARG A 145 -9.82 -6.96 4.99
C ARG A 145 -8.47 -7.29 4.40
N GLU A 146 -8.11 -6.91 3.18
CA GLU A 146 -6.89 -7.42 2.54
C GLU A 146 -5.65 -6.57 2.82
N ASN A 147 -5.80 -5.23 2.89
CA ASN A 147 -4.75 -4.34 3.42
C ASN A 147 -4.65 -4.41 4.95
N LYS A 148 -5.79 -4.69 5.62
CA LYS A 148 -5.73 -5.10 7.01
C LYS A 148 -5.01 -6.43 7.11
N MET A 149 -5.17 -7.41 6.22
CA MET A 149 -4.46 -8.69 6.34
C MET A 149 -2.94 -8.60 6.05
N SER A 150 -2.43 -7.59 5.32
CA SER A 150 -0.97 -7.38 5.17
C SER A 150 -0.36 -6.50 6.28
N TRP A 151 -1.01 -5.40 6.66
CA TRP A 151 -0.56 -4.56 7.77
C TRP A 151 -0.80 -5.20 9.14
N GLN A 152 -1.84 -6.02 9.26
CA GLN A 152 -2.08 -6.81 10.47
C GLN A 152 -0.99 -7.85 10.65
N THR A 153 -0.37 -8.40 9.59
CA THR A 153 0.84 -9.23 9.75
C THR A 153 1.97 -8.45 10.41
N TYR A 154 2.19 -7.18 10.06
CA TYR A 154 3.19 -6.36 10.77
C TYR A 154 2.83 -6.13 12.24
N VAL A 155 1.54 -5.94 12.55
CA VAL A 155 1.11 -5.80 13.95
C VAL A 155 1.28 -7.13 14.70
N ASP A 156 0.77 -8.22 14.14
CA ASP A 156 0.69 -9.53 14.80
C ASP A 156 2.07 -10.20 14.91
N ASP A 157 2.86 -10.20 13.83
CA ASP A 157 4.12 -10.95 13.75
C ASP A 157 5.35 -10.11 14.11
N HIS A 158 5.26 -8.77 14.07
CA HIS A 158 6.40 -7.89 14.32
C HIS A 158 6.25 -6.95 15.50
N LEU A 159 5.04 -6.45 15.81
CA LEU A 159 4.81 -5.62 17.00
C LEU A 159 4.38 -6.45 18.22
N LEU A 160 3.46 -7.38 18.04
CA LEU A 160 2.98 -8.28 19.11
C LEU A 160 3.83 -9.55 19.22
N CYS A 161 5.07 -9.53 18.72
CA CYS A 161 5.96 -10.67 18.86
C CYS A 161 6.46 -10.82 20.31
N GLU A 162 6.88 -12.03 20.65
CA GLU A 162 7.50 -12.30 21.95
C GLU A 162 8.92 -11.73 22.00
N ILE A 163 9.23 -11.02 23.08
CA ILE A 163 10.57 -10.55 23.40
C ILE A 163 10.92 -10.91 24.84
N GLU A 164 11.89 -11.81 25.02
CA GLU A 164 12.37 -12.23 26.35
C GLU A 164 11.21 -12.68 27.28
N GLY A 165 10.17 -13.34 26.73
CA GLY A 165 8.98 -13.79 27.47
C GLY A 165 7.86 -12.73 27.61
N ASN A 166 8.05 -11.52 27.07
CA ASN A 166 7.10 -10.42 27.18
C ASN A 166 6.48 -10.07 25.81
N HIS A 167 5.34 -9.38 25.84
CA HIS A 167 4.63 -8.90 24.64
C HIS A 167 4.17 -7.46 24.89
N LEU A 168 4.03 -6.66 23.83
CA LEU A 168 3.32 -5.39 23.91
C LEU A 168 1.88 -5.64 24.39
N SER A 169 1.37 -4.78 25.26
CA SER A 169 -0.03 -4.80 25.68
C SER A 169 -0.94 -4.56 24.49
N SER A 170 -0.63 -3.59 23.64
CA SER A 170 -1.34 -3.33 22.40
C SER A 170 -0.46 -2.57 21.41
N ALA A 171 -0.77 -2.64 20.12
CA ALA A 171 0.03 -1.99 19.09
C ALA A 171 -0.83 -1.55 17.90
N ALA A 172 -0.37 -0.54 17.16
CA ALA A 172 -1.02 -0.07 15.95
C ALA A 172 -0.03 0.53 14.95
N ILE A 173 -0.42 0.48 13.68
CA ILE A 173 0.17 1.21 12.57
C ILE A 173 -0.90 2.17 12.06
N LEU A 174 -0.63 3.46 12.17
CA LEU A 174 -1.53 4.52 11.72
C LEU A 174 -0.86 5.31 10.59
N GLY A 175 -1.64 5.80 9.63
CA GLY A 175 -1.20 6.89 8.77
C GLY A 175 -0.98 8.17 9.59
N GLN A 176 -0.11 9.05 9.12
CA GLN A 176 0.12 10.36 9.77
C GLN A 176 -1.14 11.26 9.81
N ASP A 177 -2.17 10.94 9.03
CA ASP A 177 -3.48 11.59 9.04
C ASP A 177 -4.43 11.02 10.12
N GLY A 178 -4.00 10.00 10.87
CA GLY A 178 -4.80 9.29 11.86
C GLY A 178 -5.63 8.13 11.31
N SER A 179 -5.50 7.81 10.02
CA SER A 179 -6.15 6.62 9.43
C SER A 179 -5.54 5.34 10.01
N VAL A 180 -6.36 4.40 10.48
CA VAL A 180 -5.89 3.11 11.02
C VAL A 180 -5.51 2.17 9.88
N TRP A 181 -4.24 1.78 9.78
CA TRP A 181 -3.79 0.78 8.80
C TRP A 181 -3.92 -0.64 9.36
N ALA A 182 -3.45 -0.84 10.61
CA ALA A 182 -3.67 -2.05 11.38
C ALA A 182 -3.56 -1.76 12.89
N GLN A 183 -4.21 -2.58 13.71
CA GLN A 183 -4.14 -2.45 15.17
C GLN A 183 -4.46 -3.76 15.87
N SER A 184 -3.94 -3.95 17.07
CA SER A 184 -4.33 -5.06 17.93
C SER A 184 -5.79 -4.93 18.37
N SER A 185 -6.42 -6.05 18.72
CA SER A 185 -7.84 -6.10 19.11
C SER A 185 -8.17 -5.25 20.35
N ASN A 186 -7.18 -5.03 21.21
CA ASN A 186 -7.26 -4.26 22.43
C ASN A 186 -6.62 -2.86 22.33
N PHE A 187 -6.24 -2.42 21.13
CA PHE A 187 -5.71 -1.07 20.95
C PHE A 187 -6.79 -0.03 21.31
N PRO A 188 -6.46 1.00 22.11
CA PRO A 188 -7.47 1.91 22.65
C PRO A 188 -8.05 2.81 21.55
N GLN A 189 -9.35 3.11 21.66
CA GLN A 189 -10.04 4.03 20.77
C GLN A 189 -9.57 5.46 21.06
N PHE A 190 -8.89 6.07 20.09
CA PHE A 190 -8.33 7.41 20.20
C PHE A 190 -9.19 8.46 19.49
N LYS A 191 -8.94 9.73 19.81
CA LYS A 191 -9.57 10.87 19.14
C LYS A 191 -8.65 11.48 18.08
N PRO A 192 -9.18 12.08 17.00
CA PRO A 192 -8.35 12.73 15.99
C PRO A 192 -7.41 13.81 16.54
N GLU A 193 -7.83 14.51 17.59
CA GLU A 193 -7.03 15.55 18.24
C GLU A 193 -5.79 14.97 18.94
N GLU A 194 -5.85 13.73 19.41
CA GLU A 194 -4.72 13.03 20.03
C GLU A 194 -3.62 12.77 18.99
N ILE A 195 -3.99 12.28 17.80
CA ILE A 195 -3.04 12.07 16.69
C ILE A 195 -2.50 13.39 16.17
N THR A 196 -3.35 14.42 16.07
CA THR A 196 -2.91 15.77 15.67
C THR A 196 -1.87 16.32 16.64
N ALA A 197 -2.05 16.13 17.96
CA ALA A 197 -1.09 16.57 18.95
C ALA A 197 0.24 15.79 18.89
N ILE A 198 0.19 14.47 18.62
CA ILE A 198 1.38 13.65 18.34
C ILE A 198 2.15 14.18 17.13
N MET A 199 1.44 14.47 16.03
CA MET A 199 2.05 15.01 14.82
C MET A 199 2.66 16.39 15.02
N ASN A 200 2.00 17.24 15.81
CA ASN A 200 2.54 18.53 16.20
C ASN A 200 3.83 18.39 17.00
N ASP A 201 3.94 17.40 17.90
CA ASP A 201 5.18 17.18 18.66
C ASP A 201 6.32 16.66 17.79
N PHE A 202 6.03 15.88 16.74
CA PHE A 202 7.05 15.55 15.75
C PHE A 202 7.53 16.76 14.94
N ALA A 203 6.67 17.75 14.71
CA ALA A 203 7.02 18.99 14.01
C ALA A 203 7.71 20.00 14.94
N GLU A 204 7.27 20.08 16.19
CA GLU A 204 7.72 20.99 17.25
C GLU A 204 8.04 20.18 18.51
N PRO A 205 9.24 19.57 18.59
CA PRO A 205 9.63 18.70 19.70
C PRO A 205 9.47 19.38 21.07
N GLY A 206 8.69 18.75 21.96
CA GLY A 206 8.43 19.24 23.30
C GLY A 206 7.08 19.94 23.48
N SER A 207 6.30 20.11 22.41
CA SER A 207 4.93 20.65 22.47
C SER A 207 4.01 19.85 23.41
N LEU A 208 4.21 18.54 23.53
CA LEU A 208 3.42 17.68 24.44
C LEU A 208 3.93 17.66 25.88
N ALA A 209 5.14 18.16 26.17
CA ALA A 209 5.71 18.10 27.51
C ALA A 209 4.85 18.81 28.58
N PRO A 210 4.26 20.01 28.32
CA PRO A 210 3.42 20.70 29.30
C PRO A 210 2.03 20.06 29.48
N THR A 211 1.44 19.52 28.41
CA THR A 211 0.06 19.02 28.40
C THR A 211 -0.04 17.53 28.72
N GLY A 212 1.01 16.78 28.42
CA GLY A 212 1.06 15.32 28.38
C GLY A 212 0.67 14.75 27.01
N LEU A 213 1.16 13.55 26.73
CA LEU A 213 0.75 12.74 25.57
C LEU A 213 -0.56 12.05 25.91
N TYR A 214 -1.61 12.25 25.10
CA TYR A 214 -2.86 11.52 25.23
C TYR A 214 -3.00 10.49 24.13
N LEU A 215 -3.41 9.28 24.49
CA LEU A 215 -3.78 8.23 23.55
C LEU A 215 -4.92 7.43 24.14
N GLY A 216 -6.08 7.42 23.47
CA GLY A 216 -7.24 6.69 23.94
C GLY A 216 -7.81 7.23 25.25
N GLY A 217 -7.76 8.55 25.44
CA GLY A 217 -8.14 9.24 26.68
C GLY A 217 -7.17 9.02 27.85
N THR A 218 -6.14 8.19 27.68
CA THR A 218 -5.12 7.97 28.70
C THR A 218 -4.01 9.00 28.57
N LYS A 219 -3.72 9.71 29.67
CA LYS A 219 -2.58 10.62 29.78
C LYS A 219 -1.29 9.86 30.12
N TYR A 220 -0.26 10.05 29.31
CA TYR A 220 1.11 9.62 29.52
C TYR A 220 1.99 10.84 29.79
N MET A 221 2.94 10.69 30.71
CA MET A 221 3.99 11.68 30.93
C MET A 221 5.04 11.52 29.82
N VAL A 222 5.28 12.57 29.04
CA VAL A 222 6.32 12.56 27.99
C VAL A 222 7.69 12.39 28.65
N ILE A 223 8.48 11.45 28.15
CA ILE A 223 9.87 11.20 28.56
C ILE A 223 10.80 11.38 27.36
N GLN A 224 12.11 11.24 27.59
CA GLN A 224 13.12 11.45 26.55
C GLN A 224 12.90 10.54 25.33
N GLY A 225 12.53 11.17 24.21
CA GLY A 225 12.42 10.58 22.88
C GLY A 225 13.58 10.96 21.97
N GLU A 226 13.38 10.83 20.66
CA GLU A 226 14.25 11.35 19.61
C GLU A 226 13.51 12.45 18.85
N PRO A 227 13.99 13.71 18.87
CA PRO A 227 13.32 14.82 18.20
C PRO A 227 12.99 14.53 16.73
N GLY A 228 11.71 14.65 16.37
CA GLY A 228 11.23 14.40 15.01
C GLY A 228 11.12 12.94 14.58
N ALA A 229 11.59 11.98 15.39
CA ALA A 229 11.63 10.55 15.05
C ALA A 229 10.87 9.66 16.04
N VAL A 230 11.07 9.85 17.36
CA VAL A 230 10.49 8.99 18.40
C VAL A 230 9.89 9.81 19.53
N ILE A 231 8.64 9.54 19.88
CA ILE A 231 7.99 10.06 21.09
C ILE A 231 7.81 8.89 22.07
N ARG A 232 8.12 9.13 23.34
CA ARG A 232 7.96 8.14 24.42
C ARG A 232 7.13 8.72 25.54
N GLY A 233 6.20 7.93 26.05
CA GLY A 233 5.31 8.29 27.15
C GLY A 233 5.33 7.22 28.25
N LYS A 234 5.24 7.64 29.51
CA LYS A 234 5.17 6.74 30.67
C LYS A 234 3.88 6.96 31.46
N LYS A 235 3.26 5.87 31.92
CA LYS A 235 2.11 5.87 32.84
C LYS A 235 2.29 4.78 33.90
N GLY A 236 2.72 5.18 35.09
CA GLY A 236 3.03 4.22 36.15
C GLY A 236 4.12 3.23 35.70
N PRO A 237 3.88 1.92 35.78
CA PRO A 237 4.82 0.91 35.31
C PRO A 237 4.83 0.72 33.78
N GLY A 238 3.72 1.03 33.11
CA GLY A 238 3.58 0.94 31.65
C GLY A 238 3.96 2.21 30.91
N GLY A 239 3.78 2.18 29.59
CA GLY A 239 4.10 3.30 28.72
C GLY A 239 3.71 3.08 27.27
N VAL A 240 4.15 4.00 26.42
CA VAL A 240 3.90 4.00 24.99
C VAL A 240 5.14 4.52 24.26
N THR A 241 5.48 3.88 23.14
CA THR A 241 6.49 4.36 22.19
C THR A 241 5.83 4.58 20.85
N ILE A 242 6.13 5.72 20.23
CA ILE A 242 5.60 6.14 18.93
C ILE A 242 6.80 6.47 18.04
N LYS A 243 7.01 5.70 16.97
CA LYS A 243 8.02 5.95 15.95
C LYS A 243 7.34 6.52 14.69
N LYS A 244 7.83 7.65 14.20
CA LYS A 244 7.39 8.26 12.94
C LYS A 244 8.21 7.69 11.78
N THR A 245 7.53 7.32 10.68
CA THR A 245 8.13 6.97 9.38
C THR A 245 7.83 8.07 8.36
N ASN A 246 8.13 7.86 7.06
CA ASN A 246 7.80 8.86 6.05
C ASN A 246 6.28 9.07 5.89
N GLN A 247 5.47 8.02 6.12
CA GLN A 247 4.04 8.01 5.87
C GLN A 247 3.18 7.52 7.06
N ALA A 248 3.79 6.89 8.07
CA ALA A 248 3.08 6.21 9.15
C ALA A 248 3.59 6.59 10.56
N LEU A 249 2.82 6.15 11.55
CA LEU A 249 3.11 6.15 12.98
C LEU A 249 3.03 4.71 13.47
N ILE A 250 4.13 4.21 14.02
CA ILE A 250 4.21 2.89 14.65
C ILE A 250 4.07 3.08 16.14
N ILE A 251 3.04 2.49 16.74
CA ILE A 251 2.67 2.70 18.13
C ILE A 251 2.72 1.36 18.86
N GLY A 252 3.48 1.31 19.95
CA GLY A 252 3.47 0.20 20.90
C GLY A 252 3.14 0.68 22.30
N ILE A 253 2.15 0.06 22.94
CA ILE A 253 1.78 0.27 24.34
C ILE A 253 2.21 -0.97 25.12
N TYR A 254 2.86 -0.76 26.26
CA TYR A 254 3.34 -1.84 27.11
C TYR A 254 2.93 -1.61 28.57
N ASP A 255 2.83 -2.71 29.30
CA ASP A 255 2.65 -2.76 30.75
C ASP A 255 3.66 -3.73 31.37
N GLU A 256 3.74 -3.77 32.70
CA GLU A 256 4.54 -4.77 33.41
C GLU A 256 4.15 -6.20 33.00
N PRO A 257 5.12 -7.14 32.88
CA PRO A 257 6.54 -7.03 33.23
C PRO A 257 7.46 -6.48 32.12
N MET A 258 6.90 -5.98 31.01
CA MET A 258 7.67 -5.48 29.88
C MET A 258 8.38 -4.16 30.23
N THR A 259 9.64 -4.03 29.83
CA THR A 259 10.43 -2.82 30.09
C THR A 259 10.24 -1.78 28.96
N PRO A 260 10.46 -0.48 29.24
CA PRO A 260 10.44 0.55 28.20
C PRO A 260 11.42 0.26 27.05
N GLY A 261 12.60 -0.31 27.37
CA GLY A 261 13.61 -0.66 26.36
C GLY A 261 13.16 -1.75 25.40
N GLN A 262 12.44 -2.77 25.89
CA GLN A 262 11.85 -3.81 25.05
C GLN A 262 10.81 -3.23 24.09
N CYS A 263 9.94 -2.33 24.58
CA CYS A 263 8.95 -1.67 23.73
C CYS A 263 9.61 -0.81 22.64
N ASN A 264 10.60 0.00 23.03
CA ASN A 264 11.39 0.81 22.11
C ASN A 264 11.99 -0.01 20.98
N MET A 265 12.67 -1.13 21.32
CA MET A 265 13.34 -1.94 20.31
C MET A 265 12.37 -2.50 19.27
N ILE A 266 11.18 -2.97 19.69
CA ILE A 266 10.16 -3.50 18.78
C ILE A 266 9.63 -2.40 17.85
N VAL A 267 9.18 -1.28 18.43
CA VAL A 267 8.52 -0.20 17.69
C VAL A 267 9.50 0.50 16.74
N GLU A 268 10.70 0.79 17.23
CA GLU A 268 11.72 1.52 16.45
C GLU A 268 12.29 0.65 15.34
N ARG A 269 12.57 -0.64 15.59
CA ARG A 269 13.06 -1.56 14.55
C ARG A 269 12.07 -1.69 13.38
N LEU A 270 10.78 -1.81 13.67
CA LEU A 270 9.77 -1.87 12.61
C LEU A 270 9.70 -0.53 11.85
N GLY A 271 9.72 0.60 12.57
CA GLY A 271 9.69 1.90 11.91
C GLY A 271 10.92 2.16 11.04
N ASP A 272 12.11 1.77 11.47
CA ASP A 272 13.35 1.89 10.67
C ASP A 272 13.27 1.03 9.40
N TYR A 273 12.78 -0.22 9.51
CA TYR A 273 12.54 -1.08 8.35
C TYR A 273 11.56 -0.46 7.34
N LEU A 274 10.49 0.17 7.83
CA LEU A 274 9.52 0.85 6.95
C LEU A 274 10.14 2.07 6.28
N ILE A 275 10.96 2.85 6.98
CA ILE A 275 11.71 3.96 6.39
C ILE A 275 12.63 3.47 5.27
N ASP A 276 13.40 2.40 5.51
CA ASP A 276 14.35 1.84 4.54
C ASP A 276 13.64 1.28 3.29
N THR A 277 12.39 0.83 3.43
CA THR A 277 11.56 0.36 2.31
C THR A 277 10.78 1.48 1.61
N GLY A 278 10.97 2.73 2.01
CA GLY A 278 10.40 3.92 1.38
C GLY A 278 9.06 4.40 1.95
N LEU A 279 8.70 3.93 3.16
CA LEU A 279 7.46 4.24 3.88
C LEU A 279 7.67 5.08 5.14
#